data_AF-A0AAD7L006-F1
#
_entry.id   AF-A0AAD7L006-F1
#
_cell.length_a   1.000
_cell.length_b   1.000
_cell.length_c   1.000
_cell.angle_alpha   90.00
_cell.angle_beta   90.00
_cell.angle_gamma   90.00
#
_symmetry.space_group_name_H-M   'P 1'
#
loop_
_entity.id
_entity.type
_entity.pdbx_description
1 polymer ?
#
loop_
_entity_poly.entity_id
_entity_poly.type
_entity_poly.pdbx_seq_one_letter_code
_entity_poly.pdbx_strand_id
1 'polypeptide(L)'
;MWIAMRHKSGGGRRPKKKIYHRVHELDRVMELQKKPSLILRLKSIIQSQKSQSLLLRDLEKQVGFVQKWNFMAAIERYPAIFHVGGGNRAPPFVSLTEKAQKIASQEAEASMLMEPILVKNLRKLLMMSVDCRVPLAKIELIGSELGLPNDFETSLIPKYPEYFSVKDINGKACLLLENWDSSLAVTAREIKLAHEGVLDTARYQRKVRISKDGNFQGPYAFRVSFPVGFRPNMSYLEEFERWQKMEFPSPYLNARRFEIADPKARKRVVAVLHELLSLTMEKRMTSAQLDAFHAEIRPFSMAFMGTFYMSWGEL
;
A
#
# COMPACT_ATOMS: atom_id res chain seq x y z
N MET A 1 4.86 30.15 -50.65
CA MET A 1 4.33 28.90 -51.23
C MET A 1 4.09 27.93 -50.07
N TRP A 2 2.89 27.94 -49.50
CA TRP A 2 2.55 27.17 -48.29
C TRP A 2 1.78 25.92 -48.69
N ILE A 3 2.38 24.74 -48.49
CA ILE A 3 1.75 23.44 -48.78
C ILE A 3 0.90 23.07 -47.56
N ALA A 4 -0.43 23.09 -47.73
CA ALA A 4 -1.39 22.64 -46.73
C ALA A 4 -1.29 21.11 -46.57
N MET A 5 -0.69 20.63 -45.48
CA MET A 5 -0.80 19.23 -45.07
C MET A 5 -2.20 18.98 -44.51
N ARG A 6 -3.03 18.27 -45.31
CA ARG A 6 -4.32 17.71 -44.88
C ARG A 6 -4.11 16.76 -43.70
N HIS A 7 -4.59 17.14 -42.52
CA HIS A 7 -4.81 16.20 -41.43
C HIS A 7 -5.92 15.22 -41.83
N LYS A 8 -5.56 13.96 -42.09
CA LYS A 8 -6.52 12.85 -42.13
C LYS A 8 -7.05 12.65 -40.70
N SER A 9 -8.31 12.99 -40.49
CA SER A 9 -9.09 12.69 -39.29
C SER A 9 -9.26 11.17 -39.16
N GLY A 10 -8.33 10.54 -38.43
CA GLY A 10 -8.45 9.15 -38.00
C GLY A 10 -9.65 9.01 -37.05
N GLY A 11 -10.60 8.16 -37.44
CA GLY A 11 -11.86 7.95 -36.73
C GLY A 11 -11.68 7.69 -35.24
N GLY A 12 -12.50 8.40 -34.45
CA GLY A 12 -12.59 8.25 -33.00
C GLY A 12 -13.00 6.84 -32.60
N ARG A 13 -12.01 5.99 -32.28
CA ARG A 13 -12.24 4.80 -31.47
C ARG A 13 -12.57 5.28 -30.06
N ARG A 14 -13.84 5.14 -29.65
CA ARG A 14 -14.21 5.17 -28.23
C ARG A 14 -13.21 4.29 -27.46
N PRO A 15 -12.60 4.78 -26.36
CA PRO A 15 -11.70 3.95 -25.57
C PRO A 15 -12.48 2.69 -25.15
N LYS A 16 -11.95 1.51 -25.47
CA LYS A 16 -12.55 0.23 -25.08
C LYS A 16 -12.81 0.28 -23.58
N LYS A 17 -14.04 -0.01 -23.13
CA LYS A 17 -14.37 -0.13 -21.71
C LYS A 17 -13.32 -1.03 -21.06
N LYS A 18 -12.60 -0.52 -20.05
CA LYS A 18 -11.65 -1.31 -19.27
C LYS A 18 -12.46 -2.41 -18.57
N ILE A 19 -12.29 -3.66 -19.02
CA ILE A 19 -12.90 -4.82 -18.37
C ILE A 19 -11.97 -5.21 -17.23
N TYR A 20 -12.23 -4.70 -16.03
CA TYR A 20 -11.53 -5.19 -14.84
C TYR A 20 -12.02 -6.61 -14.55
N HIS A 21 -11.12 -7.59 -14.57
CA HIS A 21 -11.46 -8.95 -14.16
C HIS A 21 -11.63 -8.96 -12.65
N ARG A 22 -12.87 -9.14 -12.19
CA ARG A 22 -13.21 -9.12 -10.77
C ARG A 22 -12.75 -10.43 -10.14
N VAL A 23 -11.88 -10.34 -9.13
CA VAL A 23 -11.38 -11.52 -8.40
C VAL A 23 -12.21 -11.68 -7.14
N HIS A 24 -13.12 -12.66 -7.14
CA HIS A 24 -14.07 -12.89 -6.04
C HIS A 24 -13.40 -13.21 -4.69
N GLU A 25 -12.19 -13.76 -4.70
CA GLU A 25 -11.42 -14.01 -3.48
C GLU A 25 -11.00 -12.71 -2.81
N LEU A 26 -10.56 -11.70 -3.58
CA LEU A 26 -10.22 -10.38 -3.06
C LEU A 26 -11.45 -9.65 -2.54
N ASP A 27 -12.59 -9.75 -3.24
CA ASP A 27 -13.87 -9.22 -2.74
C ASP A 27 -14.24 -9.86 -1.39
N ARG A 28 -14.07 -11.18 -1.26
CA ARG A 28 -14.34 -11.90 -0.01
C ARG A 28 -13.43 -11.42 1.12
N VAL A 29 -12.15 -11.21 0.86
CA VAL A 29 -11.21 -10.66 1.85
C VAL A 29 -11.66 -9.27 2.31
N MET A 30 -12.06 -8.40 1.37
CA MET A 30 -12.60 -7.08 1.72
C MET A 30 -13.86 -7.17 2.58
N GLU A 31 -14.80 -8.07 2.27
CA GLU A 31 -16.00 -8.28 3.09
C GLU A 31 -15.68 -8.86 4.48
N LEU A 32 -14.70 -9.76 4.57
CA LEU A 32 -14.25 -10.32 5.85
C LEU A 32 -13.59 -9.25 6.74
N GLN A 33 -12.91 -8.27 6.16
CA GLN A 33 -12.33 -7.13 6.90
C GLN A 33 -13.37 -6.11 7.40
N LYS A 34 -14.56 -6.03 6.81
CA LYS A 34 -15.62 -5.17 7.34
C LYS A 34 -16.12 -5.64 8.70
N LYS A 35 -16.08 -6.95 8.97
CA LYS A 35 -16.55 -7.56 10.22
C LYS A 35 -15.78 -7.09 11.48
N PRO A 36 -14.44 -7.05 11.50
CA PRO A 36 -13.69 -6.55 12.65
C PRO A 36 -13.82 -5.04 12.88
N SER A 37 -14.32 -4.24 11.93
CA SER A 37 -14.38 -2.77 12.07
C SER A 37 -15.18 -2.31 13.31
N LEU A 38 -16.32 -2.96 13.59
CA LEU A 38 -17.13 -2.67 14.79
C LEU A 38 -16.40 -3.06 16.08
N ILE A 39 -15.70 -4.20 16.07
CA ILE A 39 -14.94 -4.69 17.21
C ILE A 39 -13.80 -3.73 17.52
N LEU A 40 -13.03 -3.34 16.51
CA LEU A 40 -11.89 -2.41 16.64
C LEU A 40 -12.35 -1.02 17.09
N ARG A 41 -13.48 -0.53 16.56
CA ARG A 41 -14.05 0.75 16.98
C ARG A 41 -14.52 0.71 18.43
N LEU A 42 -15.20 -0.36 18.86
CA LEU A 42 -15.63 -0.50 20.25
C LEU A 42 -14.45 -0.62 21.21
N LYS A 43 -13.42 -1.41 20.83
CA LYS A 43 -12.14 -1.50 21.55
C LYS A 43 -11.53 -0.11 21.75
N SER A 44 -11.42 0.69 20.68
CA SER A 44 -10.87 2.05 20.75
C SER A 44 -11.66 2.97 21.68
N ILE A 45 -13.01 2.91 21.63
CA ILE A 45 -13.89 3.69 22.53
C ILE A 45 -13.70 3.28 24.00
N ILE A 46 -13.57 1.98 24.29
CA ILE A 46 -13.35 1.48 25.65
C ILE A 46 -11.97 1.92 26.17
N GLN A 47 -10.93 1.80 25.33
CA GLN A 47 -9.56 2.19 25.70
C GLN A 47 -9.39 3.70 25.90
N SER A 48 -10.21 4.54 25.26
CA SER A 48 -10.17 5.99 25.49
C SER A 48 -10.80 6.40 26.83
N GLN A 49 -11.54 5.51 27.49
CA GLN A 49 -12.08 5.76 28.83
C GLN A 49 -11.01 5.57 29.91
N LYS A 50 -10.97 6.47 30.90
CA LYS A 50 -10.05 6.38 32.05
C LYS A 50 -10.21 5.07 32.84
N SER A 51 -11.44 4.54 32.91
CA SER A 51 -11.76 3.30 33.61
C SER A 51 -11.60 2.03 32.77
N GLN A 52 -11.15 2.15 31.51
CA GLN A 52 -11.13 1.06 30.53
C GLN A 52 -12.47 0.30 30.42
N SER A 53 -13.57 1.01 30.66
CA SER A 53 -14.93 0.50 30.65
C SER A 53 -15.90 1.60 30.23
N LEU A 54 -16.98 1.22 29.55
CA LEU A 54 -18.01 2.13 29.05
C LEU A 54 -19.37 1.71 29.62
N LEU A 55 -20.11 2.64 30.22
CA LEU A 55 -21.50 2.37 30.63
C LEU A 55 -22.37 2.18 29.39
N LEU A 56 -23.21 1.15 29.37
CA LEU A 56 -24.05 0.83 28.20
C LEU A 56 -25.03 1.97 27.85
N ARG A 57 -25.44 2.76 28.85
CA ARG A 57 -26.27 3.96 28.65
C ARG A 57 -25.56 5.06 27.86
N ASP A 58 -24.24 5.15 27.95
CA ASP A 58 -23.44 6.19 27.31
C ASP A 58 -22.95 5.76 25.91
N LEU A 59 -23.17 4.50 25.52
CA LEU A 59 -22.84 3.99 24.19
C LEU A 59 -23.51 4.84 23.09
N GLU A 60 -24.77 5.21 23.29
CA GLU A 60 -25.51 6.05 22.35
C GLU A 60 -24.83 7.41 22.10
N LYS A 61 -24.25 8.00 23.14
CA LYS A 61 -23.51 9.27 23.03
C LYS A 61 -22.22 9.12 22.23
N GLN A 62 -21.60 7.93 22.26
CA GLN A 62 -20.33 7.66 21.58
C GLN A 62 -20.52 7.30 20.10
N VAL A 63 -21.58 6.58 19.76
CA VAL A 63 -21.75 6.02 18.40
C VAL A 63 -23.00 6.51 17.65
N GLY A 64 -23.92 7.18 18.35
CA GLY A 64 -25.21 7.60 17.82
C GLY A 64 -26.29 6.51 17.91
N PHE A 65 -27.55 6.95 17.82
CA PHE A 65 -28.74 6.11 18.02
C PHE A 65 -28.78 4.86 17.15
N VAL A 66 -28.55 5.00 15.84
CA VAL A 66 -28.65 3.88 14.88
C VAL A 66 -27.54 2.86 15.10
N GLN A 67 -26.30 3.33 15.29
CA GLN A 67 -25.15 2.43 15.44
C GLN A 67 -25.13 1.70 16.78
N LYS A 68 -25.73 2.28 17.83
CA LYS A 68 -25.84 1.67 19.16
C LYS A 68 -26.26 0.20 19.10
N TRP A 69 -27.27 -0.12 18.28
CA TRP A 69 -27.78 -1.49 18.15
C TRP A 69 -26.79 -2.44 17.51
N ASN A 70 -25.99 -1.98 16.54
CA ASN A 70 -24.92 -2.77 15.93
C ASN A 70 -23.83 -3.09 16.96
N PHE A 71 -23.50 -2.14 17.83
CA PHE A 71 -22.53 -2.35 18.91
C PHE A 71 -23.09 -3.26 20.01
N MET A 72 -24.36 -3.12 20.39
CA MET A 72 -25.01 -4.05 21.33
C MET A 72 -24.99 -5.48 20.81
N ALA A 73 -25.35 -5.69 19.54
CA ALA A 73 -25.29 -7.00 18.91
C ALA A 73 -23.84 -7.55 18.83
N ALA A 74 -22.85 -6.68 18.63
CA ALA A 74 -21.44 -7.09 18.66
C ALA A 74 -20.99 -7.52 20.06
N ILE A 75 -21.41 -6.83 21.11
CA ILE A 75 -21.11 -7.19 22.50
C ILE A 75 -21.65 -8.58 22.82
N GLU A 76 -22.91 -8.84 22.47
CA GLU A 76 -23.56 -10.15 22.68
C GLU A 76 -22.92 -11.26 21.84
N ARG A 77 -22.52 -10.94 20.60
CA ARG A 77 -21.94 -11.91 19.66
C ARG A 77 -20.50 -12.29 19.99
N TYR A 78 -19.74 -11.44 20.68
CA TYR A 78 -18.31 -11.62 20.92
C TYR A 78 -17.95 -11.60 22.43
N PRO A 79 -18.50 -12.52 23.25
CA PRO A 79 -18.23 -12.56 24.70
C PRO A 79 -16.78 -12.92 25.05
N ALA A 80 -16.03 -13.49 24.10
CA ALA A 80 -14.59 -13.72 24.25
C ALA A 80 -13.77 -12.42 24.23
N ILE A 81 -14.32 -11.34 23.68
CA ILE A 81 -13.65 -10.04 23.51
C ILE A 81 -14.22 -9.02 24.50
N PHE A 82 -15.55 -8.97 24.62
CA PHE A 82 -16.25 -8.01 25.46
C PHE A 82 -16.82 -8.67 26.71
N HIS A 83 -16.49 -8.11 27.86
CA HIS A 83 -17.08 -8.47 29.14
C HIS A 83 -18.18 -7.46 29.48
N VAL A 84 -19.39 -7.95 29.76
CA VAL A 84 -20.47 -7.13 30.31
C VAL A 84 -20.52 -7.34 31.80
N GLY A 85 -20.29 -6.27 32.55
CA GLY A 85 -20.36 -6.25 34.00
C GLY A 85 -21.49 -5.36 34.49
N GLY A 86 -21.82 -5.48 35.78
CA GLY A 86 -22.91 -4.75 36.43
C GLY A 86 -24.04 -5.67 36.86
N GLY A 87 -24.79 -5.23 37.86
CA GLY A 87 -25.76 -6.04 38.59
C GLY A 87 -25.86 -5.61 40.06
N ASN A 88 -27.02 -5.78 40.67
CA ASN A 88 -27.36 -5.37 42.04
C ASN A 88 -26.80 -3.99 42.45
N ARG A 89 -27.49 -2.93 42.01
CA ARG A 89 -27.25 -1.49 42.30
C ARG A 89 -26.14 -0.81 41.49
N ALA A 90 -25.33 -1.53 40.71
CA ALA A 90 -24.35 -0.95 39.79
C ALA A 90 -24.90 -0.86 38.34
N PRO A 91 -24.66 0.25 37.61
CA PRO A 91 -25.08 0.38 36.21
C PRO A 91 -24.31 -0.60 35.31
N PRO A 92 -24.95 -1.16 34.27
CA PRO A 92 -24.29 -2.10 33.37
C PRO A 92 -23.24 -1.39 32.52
N PHE A 93 -22.09 -2.05 32.37
CA PHE A 93 -20.95 -1.56 31.62
C PHE A 93 -20.37 -2.65 30.73
N VAL A 94 -19.62 -2.23 29.71
CA VAL A 94 -18.81 -3.09 28.87
C VAL A 94 -17.34 -2.76 29.05
N SER A 95 -16.50 -3.78 29.17
CA SER A 95 -15.04 -3.68 29.17
C SER A 95 -14.46 -4.74 28.24
N LEU A 96 -13.15 -4.70 27.98
CA LEU A 96 -12.46 -5.82 27.36
C LEU A 96 -12.33 -6.97 28.37
N THR A 97 -12.35 -8.20 27.88
CA THR A 97 -11.94 -9.37 28.69
C THR A 97 -10.44 -9.26 29.00
N GLU A 98 -9.96 -9.95 30.05
CA GLU A 98 -8.53 -9.96 30.38
C GLU A 98 -7.64 -10.39 29.20
N LYS A 99 -8.11 -11.41 28.45
CA LYS A 99 -7.42 -11.89 27.24
C LYS A 99 -7.38 -10.81 26.16
N ALA A 100 -8.49 -10.13 25.89
CA ALA A 100 -8.55 -9.05 24.91
C ALA A 100 -7.72 -7.83 25.33
N GLN A 101 -7.71 -7.50 26.63
CA GLN A 101 -6.88 -6.44 27.18
C GLN A 101 -5.39 -6.76 27.03
N LYS A 102 -4.97 -8.00 27.30
CA LYS A 102 -3.59 -8.44 27.08
C LYS A 102 -3.15 -8.28 25.63
N ILE A 103 -4.00 -8.71 24.67
CA ILE A 103 -3.72 -8.53 23.24
C ILE A 103 -3.64 -7.04 22.88
N ALA A 104 -4.54 -6.22 23.41
CA ALA A 104 -4.56 -4.79 23.14
C ALA A 104 -3.29 -4.08 23.67
N SER A 105 -2.75 -4.52 24.80
CA SER A 105 -1.46 -4.02 25.32
C SER A 105 -0.28 -4.47 24.45
N GLN A 106 -0.26 -5.72 23.99
CA GLN A 106 0.77 -6.22 23.07
C GLN A 106 0.76 -5.48 21.73
N GLU A 107 -0.41 -5.12 21.22
CA GLU A 107 -0.56 -4.31 20.01
C GLU A 107 0.02 -2.90 20.18
N ALA A 108 -0.20 -2.28 21.35
CA ALA A 108 0.39 -0.98 21.66
C ALA A 108 1.93 -1.04 21.75
N GLU A 109 2.47 -2.08 22.40
CA GLU A 109 3.91 -2.32 22.47
C GLU A 109 4.50 -2.56 21.07
N ALA A 110 3.86 -3.40 20.26
CA ALA A 110 4.28 -3.65 18.88
C ALA A 110 4.26 -2.36 18.04
N SER A 111 3.25 -1.50 18.24
CA SER A 111 3.16 -0.20 17.55
C SER A 111 4.34 0.72 17.89
N MET A 112 4.79 0.73 19.15
CA MET A 112 5.99 1.48 19.54
C MET A 112 7.26 0.90 18.91
N LEU A 113 7.40 -0.43 18.91
CA LEU A 113 8.55 -1.12 18.30
C LEU A 113 8.59 -0.97 16.77
N MET A 114 7.45 -0.71 16.13
CA MET A 114 7.36 -0.47 14.68
C MET A 114 7.80 0.94 14.26
N GLU A 115 7.89 1.90 15.18
CA GLU A 115 8.23 3.29 14.87
C GLU A 115 9.46 3.45 13.93
N PRO A 116 10.61 2.75 14.16
CA PRO A 116 11.75 2.83 13.26
C PRO A 116 11.47 2.30 11.84
N ILE A 117 10.58 1.31 11.71
CA ILE A 117 10.15 0.75 10.42
C ILE A 117 9.29 1.78 9.69
N LEU A 118 8.36 2.45 10.39
CA LEU A 118 7.52 3.50 9.82
C LEU A 118 8.35 4.68 9.31
N VAL A 119 9.35 5.11 10.09
CA VAL A 119 10.30 6.17 9.70
C VAL A 119 11.08 5.76 8.46
N LYS A 120 11.62 4.53 8.44
CA LYS A 120 12.31 3.99 7.26
C LYS A 120 11.39 3.98 6.04
N ASN A 121 10.15 3.52 6.18
CA ASN A 121 9.18 3.46 5.09
C ASN A 121 8.81 4.85 4.56
N LEU A 122 8.58 5.83 5.45
CA LEU A 122 8.36 7.22 5.07
C LEU A 122 9.56 7.81 4.33
N ARG A 123 10.79 7.56 4.80
CA ARG A 123 12.00 7.98 4.09
C ARG A 123 12.05 7.38 2.68
N LYS A 124 11.82 6.07 2.54
CA LYS A 124 11.78 5.39 1.24
C LYS A 124 10.68 5.93 0.32
N LEU A 125 9.49 6.23 0.86
CA LEU A 125 8.40 6.87 0.11
C LEU A 125 8.82 8.23 -0.46
N LEU A 126 9.41 9.09 0.38
CA LEU A 126 9.92 10.39 -0.04
C LEU A 126 11.03 10.23 -1.08
N MET A 127 11.96 9.30 -0.88
CA MET A 127 13.06 9.03 -1.83
C MET A 127 12.58 8.61 -3.22
N MET A 128 11.42 7.95 -3.33
CA MET A 128 10.82 7.59 -4.62
C MET A 128 10.03 8.75 -5.26
N SER A 129 9.69 9.76 -4.47
CA SER A 129 8.85 10.88 -4.89
C SER A 129 9.68 11.97 -5.58
N VAL A 130 9.04 12.67 -6.52
CA VAL A 130 9.65 13.79 -7.23
C VAL A 130 10.06 14.88 -6.23
N ASP A 131 11.30 15.33 -6.35
CA ASP A 131 11.93 16.32 -5.46
C ASP A 131 11.97 15.90 -3.98
N CYS A 132 11.88 14.60 -3.70
CA CYS A 132 11.90 14.01 -2.36
C CYS A 132 10.84 14.57 -1.39
N ARG A 133 9.66 14.90 -1.93
CA ARG A 133 8.57 15.53 -1.17
C ARG A 133 7.21 14.94 -1.52
N VAL A 134 6.30 14.96 -0.54
CA VAL A 134 4.89 14.55 -0.71
C VAL A 134 3.99 15.47 0.12
N PRO A 135 2.84 15.95 -0.42
CA PRO A 135 1.84 16.66 0.37
C PRO A 135 1.34 15.84 1.56
N LEU A 136 1.25 16.44 2.76
CA LEU A 136 0.84 15.75 3.98
C LEU A 136 -0.54 15.09 3.85
N ALA A 137 -1.52 15.80 3.26
CA ALA A 137 -2.85 15.26 2.99
C ALA A 137 -2.84 13.96 2.14
N LYS A 138 -1.82 13.75 1.29
CA LYS A 138 -1.68 12.49 0.54
C LYS A 138 -1.09 11.38 1.40
N ILE A 139 -0.16 11.70 2.28
CA ILE A 139 0.37 10.73 3.26
C ILE A 139 -0.75 10.30 4.21
N GLU A 140 -1.56 11.23 4.70
CA GLU A 140 -2.74 10.96 5.53
C GLU A 140 -3.72 10.00 4.83
N LEU A 141 -3.99 10.22 3.54
CA LEU A 141 -4.87 9.37 2.72
C LEU A 141 -4.42 7.89 2.68
N ILE A 142 -3.12 7.61 2.81
CA ILE A 142 -2.57 6.25 2.84
C ILE A 142 -2.00 5.86 4.22
N GLY A 143 -2.22 6.69 5.25
CA GLY A 143 -1.59 6.54 6.55
C GLY A 143 -1.89 5.19 7.19
N SER A 144 -3.15 4.73 7.10
CA SER A 144 -3.57 3.41 7.59
C SER A 144 -2.88 2.26 6.86
N GLU A 145 -2.64 2.38 5.54
CA GLU A 145 -1.96 1.35 4.76
C GLU A 145 -0.47 1.28 5.12
N LEU A 146 0.14 2.43 5.43
CA LEU A 146 1.54 2.53 5.89
C LEU A 146 1.72 2.15 7.36
N GLY A 147 0.64 2.00 8.13
CA GLY A 147 0.69 1.78 9.57
C GLY A 147 1.02 3.02 10.39
N LEU A 148 0.82 4.23 9.82
CA LEU A 148 1.08 5.48 10.53
C LEU A 148 0.01 5.74 11.61
N PRO A 149 0.41 6.31 12.76
CA PRO A 149 -0.54 6.87 13.73
C PRO A 149 -1.42 7.94 13.09
N ASN A 150 -2.68 8.07 13.54
CA ASN A 150 -3.59 9.11 13.03
C ASN A 150 -3.06 10.54 13.30
N ASP A 151 -2.21 10.70 14.30
CA ASP A 151 -1.60 11.96 14.72
C ASP A 151 -0.13 12.09 14.30
N PHE A 152 0.33 11.28 13.33
CA PHE A 152 1.75 11.17 12.94
C PHE A 152 2.43 12.51 12.66
N GLU A 153 1.69 13.50 12.15
CA GLU A 153 2.22 14.85 11.90
C GLU A 153 2.76 15.52 13.17
N THR A 154 2.13 15.24 14.30
CA THR A 154 2.49 15.80 15.61
C THR A 154 3.24 14.81 16.50
N SER A 155 3.00 13.50 16.33
CA SER A 155 3.56 12.46 17.21
C SER A 155 4.82 11.79 16.65
N LEU A 156 4.98 11.72 15.33
CA LEU A 156 6.08 11.02 14.66
C LEU A 156 7.07 11.99 14.01
N ILE A 157 6.59 12.89 13.13
CA ILE A 157 7.47 13.78 12.34
C ILE A 157 8.41 14.62 13.23
N PRO A 158 7.95 15.26 14.32
CA PRO A 158 8.82 16.12 15.14
C PRO A 158 9.92 15.38 15.90
N LYS A 159 9.81 14.05 16.06
CA LYS A 159 10.84 13.23 16.70
C LYS A 159 12.07 13.00 15.81
N TYR A 160 11.93 13.22 14.51
CA TYR A 160 12.96 12.92 13.50
C TYR A 160 13.28 14.15 12.61
N PRO A 161 13.65 15.30 13.21
CA PRO A 161 13.96 16.52 12.46
C PRO A 161 15.17 16.37 11.53
N GLU A 162 16.04 15.39 11.78
CA GLU A 162 17.17 15.05 10.92
C GLU A 162 16.76 14.37 9.61
N TYR A 163 15.55 13.80 9.54
CA TYR A 163 15.03 13.14 8.34
C TYR A 163 13.94 13.97 7.67
N PHE A 164 13.09 14.64 8.45
CA PHE A 164 11.87 15.23 7.96
C PHE A 164 11.77 16.72 8.25
N SER A 165 11.23 17.46 7.28
CA SER A 165 10.73 18.82 7.50
C SER A 165 9.38 19.02 6.82
N VAL A 166 8.59 19.93 7.38
CA VAL A 166 7.31 20.34 6.80
C VAL A 166 7.45 21.76 6.29
N LYS A 167 7.18 21.98 5.00
CA LYS A 167 7.21 23.31 4.36
C LYS A 167 5.93 23.54 3.57
N ASP A 168 5.47 24.78 3.54
CA ASP A 168 4.39 25.18 2.63
C ASP A 168 4.94 25.32 1.21
N ILE A 169 4.31 24.63 0.26
CA ILE A 169 4.66 24.67 -1.14
C ILE A 169 3.36 24.88 -1.93
N ASN A 170 3.20 26.07 -2.50
CA ASN A 170 2.01 26.47 -3.24
C ASN A 170 0.71 26.36 -2.42
N GLY A 171 0.74 26.75 -1.14
CA GLY A 171 -0.42 26.71 -0.23
C GLY A 171 -0.75 25.30 0.27
N LYS A 172 0.20 24.38 0.19
CA LYS A 172 0.05 22.99 0.65
C LYS A 172 1.23 22.61 1.53
N ALA A 173 0.93 22.15 2.74
CA ALA A 173 1.92 21.57 3.62
C ALA A 173 2.47 20.27 3.00
N CYS A 174 3.76 20.26 2.72
CA CYS A 174 4.48 19.12 2.16
C CYS A 174 5.50 18.61 3.16
N LEU A 175 5.59 17.29 3.29
CA LEU A 175 6.69 16.62 3.97
C LEU A 175 7.87 16.49 3.00
N LEU A 176 9.06 16.86 3.44
CA LEU A 176 10.30 16.76 2.68
C LEU A 176 11.29 15.86 3.39
N LEU A 177 12.10 15.16 2.60
CA LEU A 177 13.27 14.46 3.08
C LEU A 177 14.46 15.43 3.12
N GLU A 178 15.01 15.68 4.30
CA GLU A 178 16.18 16.55 4.46
C GLU A 178 17.48 15.81 4.09
N ASN A 179 17.60 14.54 4.50
CA ASN A 179 18.81 13.75 4.32
C ASN A 179 18.56 12.49 3.48
N TRP A 180 19.13 12.47 2.26
CA TRP A 180 19.15 11.28 1.42
C TRP A 180 20.12 10.24 1.96
N ASP A 181 19.65 8.99 2.05
CA ASP A 181 20.44 7.87 2.53
C ASP A 181 20.51 6.77 1.49
N SER A 182 21.67 6.65 0.87
CA SER A 182 21.92 5.66 -0.19
C SER A 182 21.81 4.22 0.30
N SER A 183 21.96 3.95 1.60
CA SER A 183 21.79 2.60 2.15
C SER A 183 20.33 2.13 2.11
N LEU A 184 19.38 3.07 2.09
CA LEU A 184 17.96 2.80 1.96
C LEU A 184 17.50 2.61 0.52
N ALA A 185 18.34 2.97 -0.46
CA ALA A 185 18.04 2.90 -1.89
C ALA A 185 18.13 1.48 -2.46
N VAL A 186 17.71 0.49 -1.67
CA VAL A 186 17.61 -0.93 -2.03
C VAL A 186 16.14 -1.34 -1.95
N THR A 187 15.63 -1.88 -3.06
CA THR A 187 14.22 -2.28 -3.18
C THR A 187 13.94 -3.58 -2.42
N ALA A 188 12.69 -3.78 -2.01
CA ALA A 188 12.22 -5.03 -1.43
C ALA A 188 12.51 -6.24 -2.33
N ARG A 189 12.46 -6.04 -3.65
CA ARG A 189 12.84 -7.03 -4.66
C ARG A 189 14.32 -7.39 -4.56
N GLU A 190 15.22 -6.41 -4.53
CA GLU A 190 16.66 -6.65 -4.43
C GLU A 190 17.04 -7.34 -3.12
N ILE A 191 16.43 -6.91 -2.01
CA ILE A 191 16.59 -7.58 -0.70
C ILE A 191 16.21 -9.05 -0.81
N LYS A 192 15.06 -9.36 -1.39
CA LYS A 192 14.60 -10.74 -1.54
C LYS A 192 15.54 -11.59 -2.39
N LEU A 193 16.00 -11.06 -3.53
CA LEU A 193 16.92 -11.77 -4.42
C LEU A 193 18.27 -12.05 -3.77
N ALA A 194 18.75 -11.15 -2.90
CA ALA A 194 19.95 -11.38 -2.11
C ALA A 194 19.76 -12.55 -1.13
N HIS A 195 18.60 -12.66 -0.47
CA HIS A 195 18.28 -13.79 0.40
C HIS A 195 18.14 -15.12 -0.36
N GLU A 196 17.65 -15.07 -1.61
CA GLU A 196 17.49 -16.25 -2.46
C GLU A 196 18.80 -16.70 -3.15
N GLY A 197 19.91 -15.97 -2.97
CA GLY A 197 21.22 -16.31 -3.57
C GLY A 197 21.28 -16.13 -5.09
N VAL A 198 20.36 -15.35 -5.67
CA VAL A 198 20.18 -15.16 -7.13
C VAL A 198 21.17 -14.13 -7.72
N LEU A 199 21.95 -13.43 -6.88
CA LEU A 199 22.91 -12.40 -7.29
C LEU A 199 24.24 -12.94 -7.87
N ASP A 200 24.48 -14.26 -7.86
CA ASP A 200 25.66 -14.86 -8.49
C ASP A 200 25.55 -14.84 -10.02
N THR A 201 25.94 -13.71 -10.59
CA THR A 201 25.97 -13.40 -12.04
C THR A 201 26.70 -14.45 -12.89
N ALA A 202 27.59 -15.26 -12.30
CA ALA A 202 28.37 -16.28 -13.00
C ALA A 202 27.58 -17.54 -13.43
N ARG A 203 26.40 -17.84 -12.84
CA ARG A 203 25.63 -19.05 -13.17
C ARG A 203 24.57 -18.86 -14.28
N TYR A 204 24.28 -17.62 -14.68
CA TYR A 204 23.13 -17.30 -15.54
C TYR A 204 23.42 -17.30 -17.06
N GLN A 205 24.58 -17.81 -17.48
CA GLN A 205 24.92 -18.03 -18.90
C GLN A 205 24.19 -19.23 -19.54
N ARG A 206 23.48 -20.07 -18.77
CA ARG A 206 22.61 -21.12 -19.35
C ARG A 206 21.31 -20.47 -19.81
N LYS A 207 20.85 -20.81 -21.02
CA LYS A 207 19.54 -20.43 -21.58
C LYS A 207 18.39 -20.86 -20.65
N VAL A 208 18.10 -20.09 -19.60
CA VAL A 208 16.91 -20.29 -18.76
C VAL A 208 15.72 -19.80 -19.59
N ARG A 209 14.94 -20.73 -20.13
CA ARG A 209 13.65 -20.42 -20.76
C ARG A 209 12.68 -19.98 -19.67
N ILE A 210 11.78 -19.04 -19.96
CA ILE A 210 10.66 -18.72 -19.07
C ILE A 210 9.89 -20.02 -18.75
N SER A 211 9.52 -20.22 -17.48
CA SER A 211 8.52 -21.23 -17.13
C SER A 211 7.20 -20.96 -17.87
N LYS A 212 6.37 -21.99 -18.07
CA LYS A 212 5.00 -21.81 -18.59
C LYS A 212 4.16 -20.85 -17.73
N ASP A 213 4.58 -20.62 -16.49
CA ASP A 213 3.97 -19.68 -15.55
C ASP A 213 4.44 -18.22 -15.72
N GLY A 214 5.27 -17.93 -16.73
CA GLY A 214 5.78 -16.57 -16.99
C GLY A 214 7.00 -16.17 -16.16
N ASN A 215 7.40 -16.99 -15.18
CA ASN A 215 8.53 -16.67 -14.31
C ASN A 215 9.89 -16.89 -15.01
N PHE A 216 10.78 -15.91 -14.85
CA PHE A 216 12.16 -15.93 -15.34
C PHE A 216 13.10 -15.71 -14.16
N GLN A 217 14.12 -16.57 -14.02
CA GLN A 217 15.15 -16.39 -13.01
C GLN A 217 16.27 -15.53 -13.58
N GLY A 218 16.30 -14.26 -13.17
CA GLY A 218 17.35 -13.33 -13.55
C GLY A 218 17.40 -12.10 -12.66
N PRO A 219 18.50 -11.34 -12.72
CA PRO A 219 18.78 -10.25 -11.78
C PRO A 219 17.73 -9.12 -11.84
N TYR A 220 17.01 -8.99 -12.96
CA TYR A 220 16.03 -7.92 -13.20
C TYR A 220 14.57 -8.39 -13.33
N ALA A 221 14.30 -9.68 -13.16
CA ALA A 221 12.96 -10.23 -13.29
C ALA A 221 12.10 -10.13 -12.03
N PHE A 222 10.83 -9.83 -12.21
CA PHE A 222 9.82 -9.93 -11.16
C PHE A 222 9.21 -11.32 -11.17
N ARG A 223 8.88 -11.87 -9.99
CA ARG A 223 8.07 -13.07 -9.95
C ARG A 223 6.60 -12.67 -10.11
N VAL A 224 5.92 -13.44 -10.92
CA VAL A 224 4.56 -13.13 -11.37
C VAL A 224 3.71 -14.38 -11.33
N SER A 225 2.42 -14.17 -11.09
CA SER A 225 1.40 -15.19 -11.24
C SER A 225 0.35 -14.71 -12.21
N PHE A 226 0.03 -15.55 -13.19
CA PHE A 226 -1.07 -15.27 -14.09
C PHE A 226 -2.40 -15.57 -13.41
N PRO A 227 -3.45 -14.77 -13.68
CA PRO A 227 -4.80 -15.08 -13.20
C PRO A 227 -5.26 -16.46 -13.64
N VAL A 228 -6.09 -17.11 -12.83
CA VAL A 228 -6.70 -18.40 -13.17
C VAL A 228 -7.47 -18.27 -14.49
N GLY A 229 -7.13 -19.11 -15.47
CA GLY A 229 -7.75 -19.09 -16.79
C GLY A 229 -7.05 -18.21 -17.84
N PHE A 230 -6.07 -17.38 -17.45
CA PHE A 230 -5.23 -16.69 -18.43
C PHE A 230 -4.27 -17.68 -19.10
N ARG A 231 -4.35 -17.79 -20.42
CA ARG A 231 -3.48 -18.66 -21.22
C ARG A 231 -2.64 -17.79 -22.16
N PRO A 232 -1.40 -17.44 -21.78
CA PRO A 232 -0.54 -16.65 -22.64
C PRO A 232 -0.18 -17.43 -23.90
N ASN A 233 -0.20 -16.76 -25.05
CA ASN A 233 0.31 -17.33 -26.30
C ASN A 233 1.85 -17.20 -26.34
N MET A 234 2.49 -17.87 -27.31
CA MET A 234 3.95 -17.89 -27.40
C MET A 234 4.55 -16.49 -27.61
N SER A 235 3.92 -15.67 -28.47
CA SER A 235 4.34 -14.30 -28.76
C SER A 235 4.33 -13.42 -27.50
N TYR A 236 3.30 -13.55 -26.66
CA TYR A 236 3.21 -12.85 -25.38
C TYR A 236 4.32 -13.28 -24.43
N LEU A 237 4.60 -14.59 -24.32
CA LEU A 237 5.70 -15.07 -23.47
C LEU A 237 7.05 -14.55 -23.94
N GLU A 238 7.31 -14.50 -25.25
CA GLU A 238 8.55 -13.94 -25.79
C GLU A 238 8.70 -12.44 -25.51
N GLU A 239 7.63 -11.66 -25.69
CA GLU A 239 7.63 -10.23 -25.33
C GLU A 239 7.84 -10.04 -23.83
N PHE A 240 7.19 -10.87 -23.02
CA PHE A 240 7.34 -10.86 -21.58
C PHE A 240 8.76 -11.25 -21.14
N GLU A 241 9.43 -12.16 -21.85
CA GLU A 241 10.84 -12.51 -21.62
C GLU A 241 11.76 -11.32 -21.80
N ARG A 242 11.56 -10.60 -22.91
CA ARG A 242 12.34 -9.40 -23.23
C ARG A 242 12.13 -8.35 -22.15
N TRP A 243 10.89 -8.19 -21.67
CA TRP A 243 10.58 -7.29 -20.57
C TRP A 243 11.24 -7.74 -19.24
N GLN A 244 11.19 -9.02 -18.90
CA GLN A 244 11.82 -9.57 -17.69
C GLN A 244 13.35 -9.43 -17.71
N LYS A 245 13.98 -9.62 -18.87
CA LYS A 245 15.44 -9.48 -19.08
C LYS A 245 15.94 -8.04 -19.14
N MET A 246 15.07 -7.08 -19.44
CA MET A 246 15.42 -5.66 -19.48
C MET A 246 16.08 -5.21 -18.17
N GLU A 247 17.00 -4.25 -18.22
CA GLU A 247 17.60 -3.68 -17.02
C GLU A 247 16.53 -3.18 -16.04
N PHE A 248 16.80 -3.29 -14.74
CA PHE A 248 15.91 -2.83 -13.69
C PHE A 248 16.19 -1.35 -13.36
N PRO A 249 15.36 -0.40 -13.81
CA PRO A 249 15.49 0.99 -13.39
C PRO A 249 15.04 1.14 -11.94
N SER A 250 15.99 1.44 -11.05
CA SER A 250 15.71 1.60 -9.62
C SER A 250 14.66 2.70 -9.37
N PRO A 251 13.66 2.45 -8.50
CA PRO A 251 12.66 3.43 -8.05
C PRO A 251 13.27 4.71 -7.49
N TYR A 252 14.46 4.62 -6.88
CA TYR A 252 15.17 5.73 -6.23
C TYR A 252 15.97 6.60 -7.20
N LEU A 253 16.04 6.23 -8.48
CA LEU A 253 16.61 7.10 -9.50
C LEU A 253 15.65 8.24 -9.84
N ASN A 254 16.21 9.40 -10.16
CA ASN A 254 15.46 10.59 -10.50
C ASN A 254 14.44 10.31 -11.63
N ALA A 255 13.16 10.45 -11.30
CA ALA A 255 12.02 10.20 -12.18
C ALA A 255 12.07 10.99 -13.49
N ARG A 256 12.71 12.17 -13.50
CA ARG A 256 12.80 13.06 -14.66
C ARG A 256 13.68 12.52 -15.79
N ARG A 257 14.49 11.49 -15.53
CA ARG A 257 15.41 10.90 -16.51
C ARG A 257 14.74 9.94 -17.49
N PHE A 258 13.48 9.56 -17.25
CA PHE A 258 12.78 8.56 -18.05
C PHE A 258 11.69 9.21 -18.88
N GLU A 259 11.81 9.10 -20.21
CA GLU A 259 10.76 9.51 -21.12
C GLU A 259 9.63 8.47 -21.16
N ILE A 260 8.40 8.94 -21.31
CA ILE A 260 7.19 8.10 -21.30
C ILE A 260 7.19 7.08 -22.46
N ALA A 261 7.89 7.39 -23.55
CA ALA A 261 7.99 6.53 -24.72
C ALA A 261 8.95 5.32 -24.53
N ASP A 262 9.86 5.38 -23.55
CA ASP A 262 10.85 4.34 -23.31
C ASP A 262 10.20 3.09 -22.69
N PRO A 263 10.39 1.88 -23.26
CA PRO A 263 10.01 0.63 -22.61
C PRO A 263 10.54 0.49 -21.17
N LYS A 264 11.73 1.04 -20.86
CA LYS A 264 12.29 1.04 -19.50
C LYS A 264 11.43 1.85 -18.54
N ALA A 265 10.75 2.91 -18.99
CA ALA A 265 9.84 3.69 -18.15
C ALA A 265 8.68 2.84 -17.63
N ARG A 266 8.14 1.93 -18.45
CA ARG A 266 7.08 0.99 -18.01
C ARG A 266 7.59 0.03 -16.95
N LYS A 267 8.80 -0.50 -17.11
CA LYS A 267 9.43 -1.36 -16.11
C LYS A 267 9.70 -0.61 -14.80
N ARG A 268 10.07 0.68 -14.88
CA ARG A 268 10.22 1.54 -13.70
C ARG A 268 8.91 1.76 -12.95
N VAL A 269 7.80 2.01 -13.66
CA VAL A 269 6.49 2.16 -13.04
C VAL A 269 6.13 0.93 -12.22
N VAL A 270 6.36 -0.26 -12.78
CA VAL A 270 6.19 -1.52 -12.07
C VAL A 270 7.12 -1.63 -10.85
N ALA A 271 8.39 -1.25 -11.00
CA ALA A 271 9.35 -1.25 -9.90
C ALA A 271 8.91 -0.34 -8.75
N VAL A 272 8.44 0.87 -9.06
CA VAL A 272 7.96 1.81 -8.03
C VAL A 272 6.68 1.31 -7.38
N LEU A 273 5.75 0.73 -8.14
CA LEU A 273 4.54 0.14 -7.58
C LEU A 273 4.85 -1.02 -6.64
N HIS A 274 5.71 -1.93 -7.07
CA HIS A 274 6.16 -3.05 -6.25
C HIS A 274 6.78 -2.55 -4.95
N GLU A 275 7.65 -1.54 -5.05
CA GLU A 275 8.29 -0.95 -3.88
C GLU A 275 7.28 -0.25 -2.97
N LEU A 276 6.41 0.61 -3.50
CA LEU A 276 5.38 1.34 -2.76
C LEU A 276 4.45 0.38 -2.00
N LEU A 277 3.96 -0.65 -2.67
CA LEU A 277 3.12 -1.66 -2.02
C LEU A 277 3.91 -2.42 -0.95
N SER A 278 5.19 -2.70 -1.17
CA SER A 278 6.05 -3.34 -0.16
C SER A 278 6.25 -2.48 1.11
N LEU A 279 6.00 -1.17 1.06
CA LEU A 279 6.02 -0.29 2.23
C LEU A 279 4.73 -0.35 3.06
N THR A 280 3.64 -0.88 2.50
CA THR A 280 2.34 -0.99 3.18
C THR A 280 2.25 -2.28 3.99
N MET A 281 1.48 -2.23 5.08
CA MET A 281 1.31 -3.33 6.03
C MET A 281 0.72 -4.59 5.41
N GLU A 282 -0.30 -4.41 4.57
CA GLU A 282 -1.02 -5.50 3.91
C GLU A 282 -0.62 -5.64 2.43
N LYS A 283 0.43 -4.93 2.01
CA LYS A 283 0.97 -4.96 0.64
C LYS A 283 -0.06 -4.65 -0.45
N ARG A 284 -1.00 -3.77 -0.15
CA ARG A 284 -2.13 -3.42 -1.00
C ARG A 284 -2.47 -1.94 -0.87
N MET A 285 -3.17 -1.44 -1.86
CA MET A 285 -3.66 -0.07 -1.90
C MET A 285 -4.84 0.01 -2.88
N THR A 286 -5.80 0.89 -2.63
CA THR A 286 -6.90 1.12 -3.58
C THR A 286 -6.41 1.84 -4.82
N SER A 287 -7.12 1.68 -5.95
CA SER A 287 -6.78 2.40 -7.18
C SER A 287 -6.85 3.92 -7.00
N ALA A 288 -7.80 4.41 -6.20
CA ALA A 288 -7.96 5.83 -5.90
C ALA A 288 -6.77 6.40 -5.13
N GLN A 289 -6.26 5.66 -4.13
CA GLN A 289 -5.05 6.01 -3.41
C GLN A 289 -3.83 6.02 -4.33
N LEU A 290 -3.67 5.02 -5.22
CA LEU A 290 -2.57 5.01 -6.19
C LEU A 290 -2.65 6.18 -7.17
N ASP A 291 -3.85 6.49 -7.69
CA ASP A 291 -4.08 7.62 -8.59
C ASP A 291 -3.78 8.97 -7.91
N ALA A 292 -4.00 9.09 -6.60
CA ALA A 292 -3.68 10.30 -5.85
C ALA A 292 -2.17 10.62 -5.86
N PHE A 293 -1.30 9.61 -5.98
CA PHE A 293 0.17 9.77 -5.96
C PHE A 293 0.80 9.89 -7.36
N HIS A 294 -0.01 9.91 -8.42
CA HIS A 294 0.48 9.93 -9.80
C HIS A 294 1.36 11.14 -10.14
N ALA A 295 1.15 12.29 -9.49
CA ALA A 295 1.94 13.49 -9.76
C ALA A 295 3.33 13.42 -9.12
N GLU A 296 3.43 12.82 -7.94
CA GLU A 296 4.64 12.66 -7.14
C GLU A 296 5.49 11.49 -7.62
N ILE A 297 4.85 10.45 -8.18
CA ILE A 297 5.52 9.28 -8.71
C ILE A 297 5.46 9.34 -10.25
N ARG A 298 6.28 10.15 -10.91
CA ARG A 298 6.38 10.11 -12.39
C ARG A 298 7.26 8.94 -12.86
N PRO A 299 7.02 8.33 -14.03
CA PRO A 299 5.88 8.49 -14.94
C PRO A 299 4.78 7.46 -14.62
N PHE A 300 4.16 7.52 -13.44
CA PHE A 300 3.00 6.68 -13.14
C PHE A 300 1.85 7.07 -14.07
N SER A 301 1.10 6.10 -14.59
CA SER A 301 -0.28 6.26 -15.08
C SER A 301 -0.93 4.89 -15.14
N MET A 302 -2.12 4.76 -14.55
CA MET A 302 -2.93 3.54 -14.60
C MET A 302 -3.33 3.11 -16.03
N ALA A 303 -3.08 3.94 -17.04
CA ALA A 303 -3.18 3.55 -18.44
C ALA A 303 -2.06 2.57 -18.87
N PHE A 304 -0.89 2.59 -18.23
CA PHE A 304 0.25 1.70 -18.55
C PHE A 304 0.12 0.29 -17.99
N MET A 305 -0.68 0.09 -16.94
CA MET A 305 -0.91 -1.25 -16.36
C MET A 305 -1.80 -2.14 -17.24
N GLY A 306 -2.57 -1.56 -18.17
CA GLY A 306 -3.52 -2.29 -19.01
C GLY A 306 -2.90 -3.29 -20.01
N THR A 307 -1.58 -3.30 -20.19
CA THR A 307 -0.89 -4.24 -21.08
C THR A 307 -0.44 -5.52 -20.37
N PHE A 308 -0.35 -5.54 -19.04
CA PHE A 308 0.01 -6.74 -18.28
C PHE A 308 -0.92 -6.84 -17.05
N TYR A 309 -1.98 -7.63 -17.16
CA TYR A 309 -2.74 -8.09 -15.98
C TYR A 309 -1.82 -9.00 -15.17
N MET A 310 -1.16 -8.44 -14.16
CA MET A 310 -0.25 -9.18 -13.28
C MET A 310 -0.85 -9.20 -11.88
N SER A 311 -1.08 -10.39 -11.35
CA SER A 311 -1.13 -10.58 -9.91
C SER A 311 0.32 -10.72 -9.46
N TRP A 312 0.75 -9.87 -8.54
CA TRP A 312 2.08 -9.99 -7.94
C TRP A 312 2.01 -11.14 -6.94
N GLY A 313 2.40 -12.34 -7.33
CA GLY A 313 2.49 -13.49 -6.42
C GLY A 313 3.53 -13.32 -5.30
N GLU A 314 4.15 -12.15 -5.17
CA GLU A 314 5.16 -11.81 -4.16
C GLU A 314 4.67 -10.83 -3.09
N LEU A 315 3.55 -10.15 -3.34
CA LEU A 315 2.93 -9.25 -2.39
C LEU A 315 1.98 -10.05 -1.50
#